data_AF-A0A1Y4LLK9-F1
#
_entry.id   AF-A0A1Y4LLK9-F1
#
_cell.length_a   1.000
_cell.length_b   1.000
_cell.length_c   1.000
_cell.angle_alpha   90.00
_cell.angle_beta   90.00
_cell.angle_gamma   90.00
#
_symmetry.space_group_name_H-M   'P 1'
#
loop_
_entity.id
_entity.type
_entity.pdbx_description
1 polymer ?
#
loop_
_entity_poly.entity_id
_entity_poly.type
_entity_poly.pdbx_seq_one_letter_code
_entity_poly.pdbx_strand_id
1 'polypeptide(L)' 'MVNEFRHLIQAFELGEVSAEEAHEIWLQLAKEILGGKYEFVLTTHIDKGHIHNVRPDRAMRKAV' A
#
# COMPACT_ATOMS: atom_id res chain seq x y z
N MET A 1 -0.27 -13.99 20.84
CA MET A 1 0.04 -12.91 19.87
C MET A 1 -0.88 -13.11 18.69
N VAL A 2 -1.88 -12.24 18.52
CA VAL A 2 -2.69 -12.24 17.29
C VAL A 2 -1.89 -11.45 16.27
N ASN A 3 -1.40 -12.11 15.22
CA ASN A 3 -0.73 -11.43 14.13
C ASN A 3 -1.82 -11.02 13.13
N GLU A 4 -2.38 -9.83 13.30
CA GLU A 4 -3.42 -9.31 12.41
C GLU A 4 -2.79 -8.85 11.10
N PHE A 5 -2.80 -9.73 10.10
CA PHE A 5 -2.47 -9.36 8.74
C PHE A 5 -3.68 -8.67 8.12
N ARG A 6 -3.49 -7.45 7.60
CA ARG A 6 -4.53 -6.66 6.94
C ARG A 6 -4.13 -6.40 5.49
N HIS A 7 -4.95 -6.88 4.57
CA HIS A 7 -4.85 -6.62 3.14
C HIS A 7 -5.51 -5.30 2.79
N LEU A 8 -4.84 -4.45 2.02
CA LEU A 8 -5.38 -3.18 1.54
C LEU A 8 -5.12 -3.05 0.03
N ILE A 9 -6.18 -2.69 -0.71
CA ILE A 9 -6.16 -2.39 -2.15
C ILE A 9 -6.86 -1.04 -2.34
N GLN A 10 -6.25 -0.14 -3.12
CA GLN A 10 -6.89 1.04 -3.71
C GLN A 10 -6.44 1.07 -5.17
N ALA A 11 -7.40 1.43 -6.01
CA ALA A 11 -7.25 1.54 -7.43
C ALA A 11 -7.59 2.98 -7.83
N PHE A 12 -7.04 3.38 -8.97
CA PHE A 12 -7.29 4.65 -9.60
C PHE A 12 -7.81 4.40 -11.02
N GLU A 13 -8.66 5.30 -11.49
CA GLU A 13 -9.13 5.29 -12.87
C GLU A 13 -7.97 5.60 -13.83
N LEU A 14 -8.13 5.19 -15.10
CA LEU A 14 -7.10 5.40 -16.11
C LEU A 14 -6.88 6.90 -16.35
N GLY A 15 -5.66 7.37 -16.10
CA GLY A 15 -5.29 8.78 -16.24
C GLY A 15 -5.65 9.67 -15.05
N GLU A 16 -6.22 9.11 -13.97
CA GLU A 16 -6.49 9.86 -12.73
C GLU A 16 -5.19 10.26 -12.02
N VAL A 17 -4.20 9.37 -12.03
CA VAL A 17 -2.87 9.59 -11.44
C VAL A 17 -1.80 8.90 -12.29
N SER A 18 -0.56 9.39 -12.20
CA SER A 18 0.63 8.65 -12.64
C SER A 18 0.98 7.50 -11.67
N ALA A 19 1.87 6.61 -12.10
CA ALA A 19 2.34 5.51 -11.25
C ALA A 19 3.13 6.03 -10.03
N GLU A 20 3.93 7.08 -10.24
CA GLU A 20 4.67 7.76 -9.19
C GLU A 20 3.74 8.44 -8.18
N GLU A 21 2.70 9.14 -8.64
CA GLU A 21 1.70 9.73 -7.75
C GLU A 21 0.92 8.67 -6.97
N ALA A 22 0.50 7.58 -7.63
CA ALA A 22 -0.15 6.46 -6.96
C ALA A 22 0.73 5.85 -5.86
N HIS A 23 2.05 5.77 -6.09
CA HIS A 23 3.01 5.27 -5.11
C HIS A 23 3.11 6.19 -3.89
N GLU A 24 3.25 7.50 -4.10
CA GLU A 24 3.35 8.49 -3.03
C GLU A 24 2.06 8.56 -2.19
N ILE A 25 0.89 8.53 -2.83
CA ILE A 25 -0.42 8.47 -2.14
C ILE A 25 -0.47 7.24 -1.24
N TRP A 26 -0.02 6.08 -1.73
CA TRP A 26 0.00 4.86 -0.93
C TRP A 26 0.95 4.93 0.26
N LEU A 27 2.11 5.55 0.07
CA LEU A 27 3.11 5.72 1.11
C LEU A 27 2.57 6.59 2.25
N GLN A 28 1.86 7.67 1.91
CA GLN A 28 1.20 8.54 2.89
C GLN A 28 0.11 7.80 3.64
N LEU A 29 -0.80 7.13 2.93
CA LEU A 29 -1.87 6.32 3.51
C LEU A 29 -1.33 5.24 4.45
N ALA A 30 -0.27 4.53 4.05
CA ALA A 30 0.34 3.51 4.87
C ALA A 30 0.97 4.08 6.16
N LYS A 31 1.62 5.25 6.09
CA LYS A 31 2.19 5.93 7.27
C LYS A 31 1.10 6.33 8.26
N GLU A 32 -0.02 6.87 7.77
CA GLU A 32 -1.16 7.28 8.60
C GLU A 32 -1.83 6.08 9.27
N ILE A 33 -2.15 5.03 8.51
CA ILE A 33 -2.84 3.84 9.03
C ILE A 33 -1.96 3.09 10.04
N LEU A 34 -0.65 2.98 9.77
CA LEU A 34 0.27 2.24 10.64
C LEU A 34 0.80 3.07 11.80
N GLY A 35 0.60 4.38 11.78
CA GLY A 35 1.14 5.32 12.76
C GLY A 35 2.65 5.20 12.94
N GLY A 36 3.38 4.79 11.88
CA GLY A 36 4.82 4.53 11.91
C GLY A 36 5.28 3.36 12.79
N LYS A 37 4.36 2.53 13.32
CA LYS A 37 4.69 1.45 14.28
C LYS A 37 5.04 0.12 13.63
N TYR A 38 4.80 0.00 12.34
CA TYR A 38 4.92 -1.26 11.60
C TYR A 38 5.65 -1.06 10.29
N GLU A 39 6.55 -1.99 9.98
CA GLU A 39 7.14 -2.09 8.65
C GLU A 39 6.12 -2.62 7.65
N PHE A 40 6.25 -2.21 6.39
CA PHE A 40 5.35 -2.61 5.32
C PHE A 40 6.09 -2.73 3.98
N VAL A 41 5.54 -3.57 3.10
CA VAL A 41 5.90 -3.65 1.69
C VAL A 41 4.71 -3.12 0.91
N LEU A 42 4.98 -2.37 -0.15
CA LEU A 42 3.95 -1.85 -1.05
C LEU A 42 4.34 -2.08 -2.50
N THR A 43 3.37 -2.40 -3.35
CA THR A 43 3.60 -2.60 -4.79
C THR A 43 2.56 -1.83 -5.58
N THR A 44 3.02 -1.11 -6.60
CA THR A 44 2.19 -0.40 -7.57
C THR A 44 2.14 -1.20 -8.87
N HIS A 45 0.94 -1.60 -9.28
CA HIS A 45 0.69 -2.38 -10.48
C HIS A 45 0.12 -1.50 -11.59
N ILE A 46 0.67 -1.62 -12.79
CA ILE A 46 0.29 -0.84 -13.99
C ILE A 46 -0.05 -1.73 -15.20
N ASP A 47 -0.01 -3.05 -15.01
CA ASP A 47 -0.09 -4.06 -16.06
C ASP A 47 -1.52 -4.42 -16.49
N LYS A 48 -2.54 -3.93 -15.76
CA LYS A 48 -3.95 -4.33 -15.95
C LYS A 48 -4.85 -3.25 -16.58
N GLY A 49 -4.27 -2.25 -17.24
CA GLY A 49 -5.03 -1.15 -17.84
C GLY A 49 -5.66 -0.17 -16.84
N HIS A 50 -5.27 -0.27 -15.57
CA HIS A 50 -5.56 0.69 -14.49
C HIS A 50 -4.46 0.56 -13.44
N ILE A 51 -4.24 1.64 -12.68
CA ILE A 51 -3.22 1.68 -11.63
C ILE A 51 -3.85 1.18 -10.33
N HIS A 52 -3.24 0.18 -9.70
CA HIS A 52 -3.67 -0.27 -8.38
C HIS A 52 -2.47 -0.57 -7.49
N ASN A 53 -2.63 -0.25 -6.21
CA ASN A 53 -1.63 -0.54 -5.21
C ASN A 53 -2.10 -1.71 -4.36
N VAL A 54 -1.17 -2.62 -4.06
CA VAL A 54 -1.42 -3.79 -3.22
C VAL A 54 -0.44 -3.76 -2.06
N ARG A 55 -0.97 -4.00 -0.87
CA ARG A 55 -0.16 -4.36 0.29
C ARG A 55 -0.19 -5.88 0.48
N PRO A 56 0.92 -6.61 0.26
CA PRO A 56 0.93 -8.05 0.49
C PRO A 56 0.79 -8.40 1.98
N ASP A 57 0.00 -9.43 2.27
CA ASP A 57 -0.36 -9.95 3.60
C ASP A 57 0.80 -10.39 4.49
N ARG A 58 2.07 -10.19 4.14
CA ARG A 58 3.22 -10.78 4.86
C ARG A 58 4.18 -9.80 5.52
N ALA A 59 4.04 -8.49 5.31
CA ALA A 59 4.95 -7.50 5.88
C ALA A 59 4.21 -6.58 6.87
N MET A 60 4.12 -7.06 8.11
CA MET A 60 3.80 -6.28 9.30
C MET A 60 4.69 -6.82 10.41
N ARG A 61 5.85 -6.21 10.63
CA ARG A 61 6.63 -6.43 11.85
C ARG A 61 6.54 -5.15 12.67
N LYS A 62 6.17 -5.28 13.94
CA LYS A 62 6.24 -4.17 14.89
C LYS A 62 7.70 -3.72 14.94
N ALA A 63 7.96 -2.44 14.67
CA ALA A 63 9.29 -1.89 14.82
C ALA A 63 9.73 -2.10 16.29
N VAL A 64 10.92 -2.68 16.47
CA VAL A 64 11.46 -3.07 17.79
C VAL A 64 12.03 -1.86 18.49
#